data_AF-A0A7J6D652-F1
#
_entry.id   AF-A0A7J6D652-F1
#
_cell.length_a   1.000
_cell.length_b   1.000
_cell.length_c   1.000
_cell.angle_alpha   90.00
_cell.angle_beta   90.00
_cell.angle_gamma   90.00
#
_symmetry.space_group_name_H-M   'P 1'
#
loop_
_entity.id
_entity.type
_entity.pdbx_description
1 polymer ?
#
loop_
_entity_poly.entity_id
_entity_poly.type
_entity_poly.pdbx_seq_one_letter_code
_entity_poly.pdbx_strand_id
1 'polypeptide(L)'
;MIAQHMMAFFWGVCLLTSGWMTYGEATVPENLDKSIDELKVYYIIDDRELHNAHPIFLRVLKDIKVNLEEPEQNLLMSIIMDTYSRIFIRMEKDSQDEATKERLEHVQEHLKKLQENYFPGKSAELKKFAETLWAIKEDDPVVQRKALFELKRVYREATQLRNLKNKERRRRQAKITKSKRS
;
A
#
# COMPACT_ATOMS: atom_id res chain seq x y z
N MET A 1 -46.07 31.17 -3.53
CA MET A 1 -44.74 31.45 -4.12
C MET A 1 -43.66 31.71 -3.04
N ILE A 2 -43.63 30.94 -1.95
CA ILE A 2 -42.63 31.11 -0.86
C ILE A 2 -41.99 29.75 -0.49
N ALA A 3 -42.75 28.65 -0.58
CA ALA A 3 -42.26 27.31 -0.22
C ALA A 3 -41.18 26.74 -1.18
N GLN A 4 -41.15 27.19 -2.44
CA GLN A 4 -40.20 26.67 -3.45
C GLN A 4 -38.79 27.27 -3.30
N HIS A 5 -38.65 28.44 -2.66
CA HIS A 5 -37.35 29.07 -2.42
C HIS A 5 -36.65 28.54 -1.15
N MET A 6 -37.38 28.01 -0.17
CA MET A 6 -36.78 27.44 1.05
C MET A 6 -36.11 26.07 0.82
N MET A 7 -36.61 25.27 -0.12
CA MET A 7 -36.03 23.95 -0.42
C MET A 7 -34.71 24.05 -1.21
N ALA A 8 -34.50 25.12 -1.99
CA ALA A 8 -33.27 25.30 -2.75
C ALA A 8 -32.07 25.71 -1.86
N PHE A 9 -32.34 26.49 -0.80
CA PHE A 9 -31.29 26.92 0.13
C PHE A 9 -30.77 25.81 1.05
N PHE A 10 -31.60 24.80 1.37
CA PHE A 10 -31.17 23.68 2.21
C PHE A 10 -30.27 22.68 1.47
N TRP A 11 -30.42 22.54 0.15
CA TRP A 11 -29.58 21.65 -0.67
C TRP A 11 -28.26 22.30 -1.11
N GLY A 12 -28.22 23.63 -1.20
CA GLY A 12 -26.99 24.38 -1.52
C GLY A 12 -25.94 24.37 -0.40
N VAL A 13 -26.35 24.20 0.86
CA VAL A 13 -25.44 24.15 2.01
C VAL A 13 -24.92 22.72 2.27
N CYS A 14 -25.67 21.68 1.90
CA CYS A 14 -25.24 20.28 2.07
C CYS A 14 -24.17 19.83 1.05
N LEU A 15 -24.02 20.51 -0.09
CA LEU A 15 -23.02 20.16 -1.11
C LEU A 15 -21.69 20.90 -0.96
N LEU A 16 -21.59 21.87 -0.06
CA LEU A 16 -20.34 22.59 0.23
C LEU A 16 -19.54 22.01 1.38
N THR A 17 -20.09 21.06 2.15
CA THR A 17 -19.39 20.43 3.30
C THR A 17 -18.87 19.02 3.02
N SER A 18 -19.25 18.39 1.91
CA SER A 18 -18.75 17.06 1.53
C SER A 18 -17.37 17.06 0.82
N GLY A 19 -16.74 18.23 0.68
CA GLY A 19 -15.41 18.41 0.09
C GLY A 19 -14.24 18.34 1.09
N TRP A 20 -14.51 18.28 2.39
CA TRP A 20 -13.50 18.01 3.42
C TRP A 20 -13.74 16.61 3.97
N MET A 21 -13.47 15.59 3.15
CA MET A 21 -13.12 14.30 3.70
C MET A 21 -11.81 14.54 4.45
N THR A 22 -11.92 14.64 5.77
CA THR A 22 -10.81 14.78 6.69
C THR A 22 -9.81 13.67 6.35
N TYR A 23 -8.64 14.06 5.85
CA TYR A 23 -7.45 13.23 6.05
C TYR A 23 -7.21 13.25 7.56
N GLY A 24 -7.98 12.44 8.31
CA GLY A 24 -7.61 12.11 9.66
C GLY A 24 -6.21 11.53 9.58
N GLU A 25 -5.28 12.04 10.39
CA GLU A 25 -4.04 11.33 10.62
C GLU A 25 -4.39 9.87 10.91
N ALA A 26 -3.82 8.94 10.13
CA ALA A 26 -4.05 7.54 10.37
C ALA A 26 -3.48 7.23 11.75
N THR A 27 -4.35 7.02 12.74
CA THR A 27 -3.96 6.74 14.12
C THR A 27 -3.80 5.24 14.33
N VAL A 28 -2.80 4.87 15.12
CA VAL A 28 -2.65 3.50 15.62
C VAL A 28 -3.72 3.30 16.72
N PRO A 29 -4.52 2.22 16.69
CA PRO A 29 -5.45 1.93 17.78
C PRO A 29 -4.75 1.86 19.14
N GLU A 30 -5.34 2.43 20.19
CA GLU A 30 -4.71 2.58 21.51
C GLU A 30 -4.22 1.24 22.11
N ASN A 31 -5.01 0.17 21.96
CA ASN A 31 -4.62 -1.16 22.43
C ASN A 31 -3.41 -1.73 21.68
N LEU A 32 -3.30 -1.43 20.38
CA LEU A 32 -2.17 -1.83 19.55
C LEU A 32 -0.93 -1.00 19.90
N ASP A 33 -1.10 0.31 20.07
CA ASP A 33 -0.03 1.25 20.43
C ASP A 33 0.63 0.83 21.75
N LYS A 34 -0.18 0.54 22.77
CA LYS A 34 0.28 0.00 24.05
C LYS A 34 1.09 -1.30 23.88
N SER A 35 0.61 -2.23 23.04
CA SER A 35 1.32 -3.49 22.80
C SER A 35 2.68 -3.25 22.14
N ILE A 36 2.76 -2.31 21.20
CA ILE A 36 4.00 -1.92 20.52
C ILE A 36 4.98 -1.30 21.52
N ASP A 37 4.52 -0.39 22.39
CA ASP A 37 5.39 0.28 23.35
C ASP A 37 5.94 -0.69 24.40
N GLU A 38 5.14 -1.64 24.87
CA GLU A 38 5.63 -2.66 25.79
C GLU A 38 6.63 -3.61 25.13
N LEU A 39 6.46 -3.92 23.83
CA LEU A 39 7.47 -4.65 23.05
C LEU A 39 8.76 -3.84 22.85
N LYS A 40 8.66 -2.52 22.61
CA LYS A 40 9.86 -1.66 22.53
C LYS A 40 10.63 -1.67 23.83
N VAL A 41 9.96 -1.54 24.97
CA VAL A 41 10.62 -1.59 26.30
C VAL A 41 11.34 -2.92 26.50
N TYR A 42 10.75 -4.02 26.06
CA TYR A 42 11.36 -5.35 26.19
C TYR A 42 12.58 -5.54 25.28
N TYR A 43 12.50 -5.15 23.99
CA TYR A 43 13.54 -5.42 23.00
C TYR A 43 14.60 -4.32 22.85
N ILE A 44 14.30 -3.08 23.21
CA ILE A 44 15.19 -1.92 23.04
C ILE A 44 15.77 -1.55 24.41
N ILE A 45 16.86 -2.22 24.78
CA ILE A 45 17.58 -1.97 26.02
C ILE A 45 18.59 -0.82 25.85
N ASP A 46 19.18 -0.67 24.66
CA ASP A 46 20.10 0.40 24.26
C ASP A 46 19.71 0.91 22.87
N ASP A 47 19.57 2.22 22.72
CA ASP A 47 19.10 2.87 21.49
C ASP A 47 20.25 3.34 20.56
N ARG A 48 21.50 3.26 21.01
CA ARG A 48 22.65 3.79 20.26
C ARG A 48 22.79 3.17 18.88
N GLU A 49 22.56 1.86 18.77
CA GLU A 49 22.62 1.15 17.49
C GLU A 49 21.38 1.40 16.61
N LEU A 50 20.25 1.80 17.19
CA LEU A 50 19.02 2.09 16.44
C LEU A 50 19.14 3.41 15.66
N HIS A 51 19.93 4.36 16.14
CA HIS A 51 20.15 5.66 15.52
C HIS A 51 21.37 5.71 14.58
N ASN A 52 21.73 4.59 13.96
CA ASN A 52 22.89 4.47 13.05
C ASN A 52 22.68 5.08 11.63
N ALA A 53 21.67 5.92 11.44
CA ALA A 53 21.24 6.50 10.16
C ALA A 53 20.72 5.52 9.10
N HIS A 54 20.61 4.21 9.38
CA HIS A 54 20.16 3.16 8.45
C HIS A 54 18.85 2.51 8.92
N PRO A 55 17.71 3.23 8.86
CA PRO A 55 16.43 2.64 9.25
C PRO A 55 16.00 1.56 8.24
N ILE A 56 15.35 0.51 8.74
CA ILE A 56 14.97 -0.65 7.93
C ILE A 56 13.94 -0.27 6.84
N PHE A 57 12.89 0.48 7.19
CA PHE A 57 11.80 0.81 6.26
C PHE A 57 11.56 2.31 6.06
N LEU A 58 12.01 3.17 6.98
CA LEU A 58 11.66 4.61 6.94
C LEU A 58 12.17 5.32 5.68
N ARG A 59 13.32 4.92 5.14
CA ARG A 59 13.84 5.44 3.86
C ARG A 59 12.85 5.18 2.73
N VAL A 60 12.33 3.96 2.64
CA VAL A 60 11.37 3.54 1.63
C VAL A 60 10.02 4.25 1.81
N LEU A 61 9.56 4.40 3.05
CA LEU A 61 8.29 5.06 3.36
C LEU A 61 8.29 6.57 3.06
N LYS A 62 9.45 7.23 3.13
CA LYS A 62 9.56 8.66 2.80
C LYS A 62 9.18 8.95 1.34
N ASP A 63 9.59 8.05 0.46
CA ASP A 63 9.52 8.28 -0.99
C ASP A 63 8.26 7.69 -1.63
N ILE A 64 7.54 6.81 -0.90
CA ILE A 64 6.41 6.04 -1.43
C ILE A 64 5.29 6.93 -1.97
N LYS A 65 4.92 8.00 -1.26
CA LYS A 65 3.82 8.89 -1.69
C LYS A 65 4.23 9.91 -2.74
N VAL A 66 5.53 10.19 -2.86
CA VAL A 66 6.07 11.22 -3.76
C VAL A 66 6.36 10.64 -5.13
N ASN A 67 6.92 9.43 -5.17
CA ASN A 67 7.54 8.88 -6.37
C ASN A 67 6.73 7.77 -7.05
N LEU A 68 5.71 7.21 -6.37
CA LEU A 68 5.00 6.03 -6.85
C LEU A 68 3.50 6.28 -7.07
N GLU A 69 2.91 5.59 -8.05
CA GLU A 69 1.45 5.54 -8.24
C GLU A 69 0.81 4.64 -7.16
N GLU A 70 -0.46 4.88 -6.81
CA GLU A 70 -1.21 4.11 -5.80
C GLU A 70 -1.04 2.57 -5.89
N PRO A 71 -1.06 1.92 -7.06
CA PRO A 71 -0.83 0.48 -7.15
C PRO A 71 0.56 0.03 -6.70
N GLU A 72 1.58 0.84 -6.98
CA GLU A 72 2.97 0.58 -6.59
C GLU A 72 3.16 0.82 -5.09
N GLN A 73 2.52 1.87 -4.55
CA GLN A 73 2.46 2.12 -3.10
C GLN A 73 1.84 0.93 -2.37
N ASN A 74 0.71 0.43 -2.85
CA ASN A 74 0.01 -0.70 -2.25
C ASN A 74 0.84 -1.99 -2.31
N LEU A 75 1.51 -2.26 -3.43
CA LEU A 75 2.42 -3.40 -3.55
C LEU A 75 3.55 -3.32 -2.52
N LEU A 76 4.24 -2.17 -2.47
CA LEU A 76 5.37 -1.97 -1.59
C LEU A 76 4.98 -2.04 -0.11
N MET A 77 3.84 -1.44 0.25
CA MET A 77 3.31 -1.52 1.60
C MET A 77 2.99 -2.96 2.01
N SER A 78 2.41 -3.74 1.09
CA SER A 78 2.12 -5.15 1.36
C SER A 78 3.39 -6.00 1.52
N ILE A 79 4.46 -5.71 0.77
CA ILE A 79 5.78 -6.35 0.95
C ILE A 79 6.37 -5.99 2.32
N ILE A 80 6.23 -4.74 2.76
CA ILE A 80 6.67 -4.28 4.10
C ILE A 80 5.90 -5.02 5.20
N MET A 81 4.57 -5.11 5.10
CA MET A 81 3.73 -5.83 6.07
C MET A 81 4.07 -7.32 6.15
N ASP A 82 4.23 -7.98 5.00
CA ASP A 82 4.68 -9.38 4.91
C ASP A 82 6.07 -9.58 5.56
N THR A 83 6.96 -8.60 5.41
CA THR A 83 8.28 -8.63 6.06
C THR A 83 8.17 -8.46 7.57
N TYR A 84 7.36 -7.53 8.07
CA TYR A 84 7.08 -7.41 9.50
C TYR A 84 6.47 -8.67 10.09
N SER A 85 5.50 -9.31 9.40
CA SER A 85 4.91 -10.56 9.86
C SER A 85 5.97 -11.65 10.05
N ARG A 86 6.89 -11.82 9.09
CA ARG A 86 8.01 -12.76 9.24
C ARG A 86 8.94 -12.43 10.41
N ILE A 87 9.25 -11.14 10.61
CA ILE A 87 10.09 -10.69 11.73
C ILE A 87 9.40 -11.04 13.06
N PHE A 88 8.12 -10.70 13.22
CA PHE A 88 7.37 -10.98 14.44
C PHE A 88 7.20 -12.48 14.71
N ILE A 89 6.91 -13.29 13.69
CA ILE A 89 6.86 -14.76 13.83
C ILE A 89 8.21 -15.30 14.32
N ARG A 90 9.33 -14.72 13.87
CA ARG A 90 10.65 -15.12 14.33
C ARG A 90 10.91 -14.70 15.78
N MET A 91 10.60 -13.45 16.12
CA MET A 91 10.74 -12.92 17.48
C MET A 91 9.89 -13.72 18.48
N GLU A 92 8.67 -14.09 18.10
CA GLU A 92 7.74 -14.87 18.93
C GLU A 92 8.29 -16.27 19.20
N LYS A 93 8.82 -16.95 18.17
CA LYS A 93 9.47 -18.26 18.30
C LYS A 93 10.73 -18.24 19.16
N ASP A 94 11.50 -17.16 19.07
CA ASP A 94 12.76 -17.02 19.80
C ASP A 94 12.51 -16.55 21.26
N SER A 95 11.36 -15.94 21.56
CA SER A 95 11.00 -15.48 22.91
C SER A 95 10.70 -16.63 23.86
N GLN A 96 11.18 -16.53 25.10
CA GLN A 96 10.78 -17.41 26.21
C GLN A 96 9.73 -16.76 27.13
N ASP A 97 9.54 -15.45 27.03
CA ASP A 97 8.55 -14.71 27.83
C ASP A 97 7.17 -14.80 27.17
N GLU A 98 6.20 -15.33 27.91
CA GLU A 98 4.86 -15.59 27.40
C GLU A 98 4.08 -14.28 27.17
N ALA A 99 4.23 -13.30 28.06
CA ALA A 99 3.60 -11.99 27.88
C ALA A 99 4.09 -11.28 26.60
N THR A 100 5.37 -11.44 26.25
CA THR A 100 5.95 -10.95 25.00
C THR A 100 5.37 -11.67 23.79
N LYS A 101 5.16 -12.99 23.86
CA LYS A 101 4.52 -13.75 22.78
C LYS A 101 3.09 -13.30 22.53
N GLU A 102 2.27 -13.19 23.59
CA GLU A 102 0.88 -12.71 23.48
C GLU A 102 0.80 -11.32 22.81
N ARG A 103 1.75 -10.43 23.12
CA ARG A 103 1.83 -9.10 22.48
C ARG A 103 2.24 -9.17 21.02
N LEU A 104 3.20 -10.02 20.68
CA LEU A 104 3.61 -10.25 19.30
C LEU A 104 2.45 -10.82 18.47
N GLU A 105 1.72 -11.79 19.01
CA GLU A 105 0.51 -12.33 18.39
C GLU A 105 -0.56 -11.24 18.19
N HIS A 106 -0.82 -10.42 19.21
CA HIS A 106 -1.78 -9.31 19.11
C HIS A 106 -1.41 -8.30 18.02
N VAL A 107 -0.13 -7.90 17.94
CA VAL A 107 0.36 -7.01 16.86
C VAL A 107 0.23 -7.68 15.49
N GLN A 108 0.55 -8.98 15.38
CA GLN A 108 0.41 -9.74 14.13
C GLN A 108 -1.04 -9.81 13.66
N GLU A 109 -2.00 -10.01 14.56
CA GLU A 109 -3.42 -10.07 14.20
C GLU A 109 -3.90 -8.73 13.61
N HIS A 110 -3.50 -7.62 14.24
CA HIS A 110 -3.80 -6.28 13.73
C HIS A 110 -3.14 -6.01 12.37
N LEU A 111 -1.89 -6.43 12.19
CA LEU A 111 -1.17 -6.30 10.92
C LEU A 111 -1.86 -7.09 9.80
N LYS A 112 -2.29 -8.32 10.10
CA LYS A 112 -3.01 -9.18 9.16
C LYS A 112 -4.34 -8.56 8.75
N LYS A 113 -5.15 -8.07 9.70
CA LYS A 113 -6.41 -7.36 9.41
C LYS A 113 -6.18 -6.14 8.53
N LEU A 114 -5.13 -5.36 8.81
CA LEU A 114 -4.77 -4.18 8.02
C LEU A 114 -4.38 -4.58 6.57
N GLN A 115 -3.61 -5.65 6.42
CA GLN A 115 -3.23 -6.17 5.10
C GLN A 115 -4.45 -6.69 4.31
N GLU A 116 -5.33 -7.46 4.94
CA GLU A 116 -6.54 -8.00 4.32
C GLU A 116 -7.51 -6.89 3.85
N ASN A 117 -7.66 -5.83 4.66
CA ASN A 117 -8.61 -4.76 4.39
C ASN A 117 -8.12 -3.77 3.32
N TYR A 118 -6.82 -3.44 3.32
CA TYR A 118 -6.30 -2.33 2.53
C TYR A 118 -5.32 -2.77 1.44
N PHE A 119 -4.73 -3.97 1.55
CA PHE A 119 -3.72 -4.47 0.62
C PHE A 119 -4.00 -5.92 0.20
N PRO A 120 -5.19 -6.23 -0.33
CA PRO A 120 -5.64 -7.59 -0.51
C PRO A 120 -4.79 -8.36 -1.53
N GLY A 121 -4.13 -9.43 -1.07
CA GLY A 121 -3.72 -10.68 -1.75
C GLY A 121 -2.87 -10.64 -3.03
N LYS A 122 -3.06 -9.68 -3.93
CA LYS A 122 -2.37 -9.57 -5.22
C LYS A 122 -0.90 -9.23 -5.06
N SER A 123 -0.50 -8.70 -3.91
CA SER A 123 0.90 -8.42 -3.59
C SER A 123 1.75 -9.68 -3.53
N ALA A 124 1.21 -10.81 -3.05
CA ALA A 124 1.93 -12.08 -3.02
C ALA A 124 2.19 -12.60 -4.44
N GLU A 125 1.21 -12.47 -5.34
CA GLU A 125 1.34 -12.85 -6.74
C GLU A 125 2.32 -11.92 -7.48
N LEU A 126 2.20 -10.60 -7.27
CA LEU A 126 3.12 -9.60 -7.83
C LEU A 126 4.56 -9.78 -7.33
N LYS A 127 4.74 -10.08 -6.04
CA LYS A 127 6.04 -10.41 -5.46
C LYS A 127 6.64 -11.64 -6.13
N LYS A 128 5.85 -12.71 -6.31
CA LYS A 128 6.27 -13.93 -7.01
C LYS A 128 6.67 -13.64 -8.47
N PHE A 129 5.94 -12.77 -9.17
CA PHE A 129 6.34 -12.32 -10.50
C PHE A 129 7.66 -11.55 -10.48
N ALA A 130 7.85 -10.63 -9.53
CA ALA A 130 9.10 -9.89 -9.39
C ALA A 130 10.29 -10.82 -9.12
N GLU A 131 10.14 -11.78 -8.20
CA GLU A 131 11.16 -12.80 -7.91
C GLU A 131 11.49 -13.66 -9.14
N THR A 132 10.45 -14.05 -9.91
CA THR A 132 10.63 -14.82 -11.14
C THR A 132 11.43 -14.02 -12.19
N LEU A 133 11.14 -12.72 -12.32
CA LEU A 133 11.84 -11.83 -13.25
C LEU A 133 13.29 -11.60 -12.80
N TRP A 134 13.55 -11.38 -11.51
CA TRP A 134 14.91 -11.22 -10.98
C TRP A 134 15.77 -12.48 -11.10
N ALA A 135 15.16 -13.66 -11.17
CA ALA A 135 15.87 -14.92 -11.37
C ALA A 135 16.27 -15.19 -12.83
N ILE A 136 15.87 -14.33 -13.78
CA ILE A 136 16.22 -14.47 -15.19
C ILE A 136 17.74 -14.26 -15.37
N LYS A 137 18.38 -15.23 -16.03
CA LYS A 137 19.80 -15.15 -16.41
C LYS A 137 19.94 -14.40 -17.72
N GLU A 138 20.05 -13.08 -17.65
CA GLU A 138 20.07 -12.19 -18.81
C GLU A 138 21.27 -12.42 -19.74
N ASP A 139 22.35 -12.99 -19.21
CA ASP A 139 23.56 -13.37 -19.94
C ASP A 139 23.47 -14.73 -20.64
N ASP A 140 22.46 -15.56 -20.33
CA ASP A 140 22.25 -16.86 -20.96
C ASP A 140 21.78 -16.69 -22.42
N PRO A 141 22.54 -17.18 -23.43
CA PRO A 141 22.16 -17.06 -24.83
C PRO A 141 20.81 -17.71 -25.19
N VAL A 142 20.39 -18.75 -24.45
CA VAL A 142 19.08 -19.39 -24.64
C VAL A 142 17.96 -18.46 -24.16
N VAL A 143 18.15 -17.81 -23.01
CA VAL A 143 17.19 -16.84 -22.47
C VAL A 143 17.03 -15.67 -23.42
N GLN A 144 18.12 -15.12 -23.94
CA GLN A 144 18.09 -14.01 -24.89
C GLN A 144 17.30 -14.36 -26.16
N ARG A 145 17.51 -15.56 -26.73
CA ARG A 145 16.76 -16.02 -27.90
C ARG A 145 15.26 -16.19 -27.61
N LYS A 146 14.89 -16.71 -26.43
CA LYS A 146 13.48 -16.80 -26.01
C LYS A 146 12.86 -15.41 -25.84
N ALA A 147 13.56 -14.48 -25.19
CA ALA A 147 13.11 -13.10 -25.04
C ALA A 147 12.85 -12.43 -26.39
N LEU A 148 13.74 -12.61 -27.37
CA LEU A 148 13.55 -12.11 -28.74
C LEU A 148 12.34 -12.74 -29.44
N PHE A 149 12.10 -14.04 -29.25
CA PHE A 149 10.95 -14.73 -29.81
C PHE A 149 9.62 -14.16 -29.27
N GLU A 150 9.57 -13.84 -27.98
CA GLU A 150 8.35 -13.37 -27.30
C GLU A 150 8.12 -11.84 -27.43
N LEU A 151 9.16 -11.09 -27.79
CA LEU A 151 9.17 -9.62 -27.77
C LEU A 151 8.01 -8.98 -28.54
N LYS A 152 7.65 -9.51 -29.71
CA LYS A 152 6.51 -8.98 -30.50
C LYS A 152 5.19 -9.06 -29.72
N ARG A 153 4.99 -10.12 -28.94
CA ARG A 153 3.79 -10.26 -28.11
C ARG A 153 3.82 -9.30 -26.94
N VAL A 154 4.93 -9.24 -26.20
CA VAL A 154 5.13 -8.29 -25.09
C VAL A 154 4.87 -6.86 -25.52
N TYR A 155 5.41 -6.44 -26.67
CA TYR A 155 5.22 -5.08 -27.21
C TYR A 155 3.75 -4.77 -27.52
N ARG A 156 2.99 -5.74 -28.06
CA ARG A 156 1.55 -5.59 -28.33
C ARG A 156 0.76 -5.42 -27.04
N GLU A 157 1.00 -6.25 -26.04
CA GLU A 157 0.33 -6.16 -24.73
C GLU A 157 0.61 -4.79 -24.07
N ALA A 158 1.86 -4.35 -24.04
CA ALA A 158 2.25 -3.04 -23.51
C ALA A 158 1.53 -1.88 -24.22
N THR A 159 1.41 -1.94 -25.55
CA THR A 159 0.71 -0.93 -26.34
C THR A 159 -0.80 -0.92 -26.04
N GLN A 160 -1.41 -2.09 -25.88
CA GLN A 160 -2.83 -2.21 -25.53
C GLN A 160 -3.12 -1.62 -24.14
N LEU A 161 -2.28 -1.91 -23.14
CA LEU A 161 -2.40 -1.34 -21.80
C LEU A 161 -2.38 0.19 -21.81
N ARG A 162 -1.45 0.80 -22.58
CA ARG A 162 -1.41 2.26 -22.76
C ARG A 162 -2.71 2.81 -23.35
N ASN A 163 -3.26 2.12 -24.35
CA ASN A 163 -4.50 2.55 -25.02
C ASN A 163 -5.71 2.47 -24.08
N LEU A 164 -5.76 1.47 -23.19
CA LEU A 164 -6.79 1.37 -22.15
C LEU A 164 -6.71 2.54 -21.17
N LYS A 165 -5.52 2.86 -20.63
CA LYS A 165 -5.32 4.05 -19.77
C LYS A 165 -5.79 5.34 -20.46
N ASN A 166 -5.46 5.52 -21.74
CA ASN A 166 -5.89 6.69 -22.53
C ASN A 166 -7.41 6.76 -22.73
N LYS A 167 -8.07 5.62 -23.00
CA LYS A 167 -9.53 5.55 -23.17
C LYS A 167 -10.25 5.92 -21.88
N GLU A 168 -9.75 5.46 -20.74
CA GLU A 168 -10.33 5.79 -19.44
C GLU A 168 -10.17 7.28 -19.10
N ARG A 169 -8.98 7.85 -19.33
CA ARG A 169 -8.74 9.29 -19.16
C ARG A 169 -9.72 10.15 -19.98
N ARG A 170 -9.94 9.80 -21.25
CA ARG A 170 -10.90 10.50 -22.13
C ARG A 170 -12.34 10.39 -21.61
N ARG A 171 -12.75 9.21 -21.11
CA ARG A 171 -14.08 9.02 -20.50
C ARG A 171 -14.27 9.89 -19.26
N ARG A 172 -13.26 9.99 -18.39
CA ARG A 172 -13.32 10.85 -17.19
C ARG A 172 -13.44 12.32 -17.58
N GLN A 173 -12.65 12.79 -18.56
CA GLN A 173 -12.75 14.16 -19.07
C GLN A 173 -14.14 14.45 -19.64
N ALA A 174 -14.69 13.58 -20.49
CA ALA A 174 -16.02 13.77 -21.08
C ALA A 174 -17.15 13.85 -20.03
N LYS A 175 -17.05 13.11 -18.92
CA LYS A 175 -17.99 13.21 -17.78
C LYS A 175 -17.88 14.56 -17.08
N ILE A 176 -16.66 15.06 -16.86
CA ILE A 176 -16.41 16.38 -16.24
C ILE A 176 -16.95 17.50 -17.15
N THR A 177 -16.73 17.43 -18.47
CA THR A 177 -17.24 18.44 -19.41
C THR A 177 -18.77 18.42 -19.50
N LYS A 178 -19.42 17.25 -19.39
CA LYS A 178 -20.88 17.14 -19.30
C LYS A 178 -21.42 17.73 -17.99
N SER A 179 -20.77 17.45 -16.87
CA SER A 179 -21.15 17.98 -15.55
C SER A 179 -20.99 19.50 -15.45
N LYS A 180 -20.08 20.12 -16.21
CA LYS A 180 -19.91 21.59 -16.28
C LYS A 180 -20.86 22.29 -17.26
N ARG A 181 -21.55 21.54 -18.11
CA ARG A 181 -22.51 22.05 -19.10
C ARG A 181 -23.98 21.83 -18.70
N SER A 182 -24.20 21.08 -17.63
CA SER A 182 -25.49 20.94 -16.92
C SER A 182 -25.55 21.92 -15.78
#